data_AF-A0A8S2Z0H1-F1
#
_entry.id   AF-A0A8S2Z0H1-F1
#
_cell.length_a   1.000
_cell.length_b   1.000
_cell.length_c   1.000
_cell.angle_alpha   90.00
_cell.angle_beta   90.00
_cell.angle_gamma   90.00
#
_symmetry.space_group_name_H-M   'P 1'
#
loop_
_entity.id
_entity.type
_entity.pdbx_description
1 polymer ?
#
loop_
_entity_poly.entity_id
_entity_poly.type
_entity_poly.pdbx_seq_one_letter_code
_entity_poly.pdbx_strand_id
1 'polypeptide(L)'
;GGAIFLEDGVEVGNVLRGNLAVFVQASSSLLNEDLTPAAIWATNPYNIIENNAVAGGTHIGYWYRMLKTPDGPSFAMYPGYCPHRQPFGRFVNNSVHSVGRFGVWIFPEYAPTVGGSCTNDAPAQAVFEGLISWKNFKGMEWVMSSTIQIKNALIFDNNDAGLSCVTAINDQATNLPNLRATFYNESTGSSVIDSIIIGDVGVSGSPIVPTIAGLVVMWDRGLLVQNVSFINFPSPQTQALLGPLIVGRCLEYCGGWMTVFSQLSFTNVAIRGNFRWQYDGLYLDKDGSLGNVPGAIILSPDGLWNTSILCSPTPNFLNAVTCPSSLGHWIRFAFNHANLDTSGQFLFITDSANSNTAVVPSLHHRLTHPDGYTMNLLTDRTYMLSFENANAPVNLSYTGVVYDLVPGDYLIVQHRIEFIPDQVYIISSTSMAHQSTSPLSYATSNNGDWYYDNSTSLFSYIVKNPSSNTVTIDVTLVLNVIKCQYPNCQPPVQPGLQLPATARPNNALYWSNDSDWYFATQGYGGYGKSKCEFSEMRQI
;
A
#
# COMPACT_ATOMS: atom_id res chain seq x y z
N GLY A 1 26.80 17.50 17.16
CA GLY A 1 25.97 17.92 16.03
C GLY A 1 26.51 17.33 14.75
N GLY A 2 25.93 17.72 13.62
CA GLY A 2 26.44 17.32 12.30
C GLY A 2 27.90 17.75 12.09
N ALA A 3 28.72 16.95 11.40
CA ALA A 3 30.13 17.30 11.16
C ALA A 3 30.32 18.07 9.84
N ILE A 4 29.85 17.51 8.72
CA ILE A 4 29.79 18.18 7.41
C ILE A 4 28.33 18.16 6.97
N PHE A 5 27.68 19.32 6.85
CA PHE A 5 26.26 19.36 6.52
C PHE A 5 25.92 20.45 5.49
N LEU A 6 24.88 20.16 4.71
CA LEU A 6 24.10 21.11 3.93
C LEU A 6 22.83 21.39 4.74
N GLU A 7 22.40 22.64 4.85
CA GLU A 7 21.43 23.04 5.88
C GLU A 7 20.01 23.12 5.31
N ASP A 8 19.81 23.97 4.32
CA ASP A 8 18.48 24.42 3.92
C ASP A 8 17.87 23.57 2.80
N GLY A 9 18.67 22.77 2.10
CA GLY A 9 18.24 21.91 1.01
C GLY A 9 18.23 22.58 -0.36
N VAL A 10 18.79 23.79 -0.49
CA VAL A 10 19.00 24.48 -1.77
C VAL A 10 20.46 24.44 -2.24
N GLU A 11 21.35 23.92 -1.41
CA GLU A 11 22.77 23.77 -1.69
C GLU A 11 22.98 22.60 -2.67
N VAL A 12 23.26 22.94 -3.93
CA VAL A 12 23.47 21.99 -5.03
C VAL A 12 24.85 22.14 -5.65
N GLY A 13 25.31 21.09 -6.30
CA GLY A 13 26.58 21.10 -7.03
C GLY A 13 27.83 21.09 -6.15
N ASN A 14 27.67 20.89 -4.83
CA ASN A 14 28.79 20.77 -3.91
C ASN A 14 29.55 19.46 -4.14
N VAL A 15 30.85 19.48 -3.79
CA VAL A 15 31.71 18.30 -3.86
C VAL A 15 32.30 18.03 -2.49
N LEU A 16 31.84 16.96 -1.85
CA LEU A 16 32.39 16.41 -0.61
C LEU A 16 33.23 15.17 -0.97
N ARG A 17 34.54 15.37 -1.10
CA ARG A 17 35.47 14.35 -1.57
C ARG A 17 36.64 14.15 -0.63
N GLY A 18 36.94 12.89 -0.30
CA GLY A 18 38.17 12.55 0.43
C GLY A 18 38.17 12.98 1.90
N ASN A 19 36.98 13.20 2.49
CA ASN A 19 36.87 13.62 3.88
C ASN A 19 36.94 12.42 4.82
N LEU A 20 37.50 12.65 6.02
CA LEU A 20 37.46 11.71 7.14
C LEU A 20 36.69 12.36 8.29
N ALA A 21 35.57 11.77 8.68
CA ALA A 21 34.83 12.16 9.86
C ALA A 21 35.00 11.08 10.95
N VAL A 22 35.42 11.49 12.15
CA VAL A 22 35.73 10.57 13.25
C VAL A 22 34.92 10.94 14.47
N PHE A 23 34.27 9.94 15.06
CA PHE A 23 33.62 10.02 16.38
C PHE A 23 32.62 11.18 16.51
N VAL A 24 31.70 11.29 15.54
CA VAL A 24 30.68 12.34 15.53
C VAL A 24 29.66 12.11 16.65
N GLN A 25 29.44 13.12 17.49
CA GLN A 25 28.63 13.01 18.72
C GLN A 25 27.37 13.87 18.72
N ALA A 26 26.39 13.43 19.50
CA ALA A 26 25.17 14.20 19.71
C ALA A 26 25.48 15.43 20.56
N SER A 27 24.81 16.55 20.28
CA SER A 27 24.90 17.76 21.09
C SER A 27 23.50 18.24 21.45
N SER A 28 23.28 18.50 22.73
CA SER A 28 22.05 19.11 23.24
C SER A 28 22.13 20.64 23.31
N SER A 29 23.24 21.23 22.81
CA SER A 29 23.49 22.68 22.86
C SER A 29 23.28 23.38 21.52
N LEU A 30 22.84 22.66 20.49
CA LEU A 30 22.65 23.16 19.13
C LEU A 30 21.18 22.95 18.68
N LEU A 31 20.93 22.66 17.39
CA LEU A 31 19.59 22.43 16.85
C LEU A 31 19.01 21.08 17.33
N ASN A 32 17.70 20.89 17.19
CA ASN A 32 17.05 19.63 17.57
C ASN A 32 17.63 18.43 16.80
N GLU A 33 18.00 18.63 15.54
CA GLU A 33 18.62 17.64 14.68
C GLU A 33 20.01 17.21 15.17
N ASP A 34 20.69 18.04 15.97
CA ASP A 34 22.00 17.73 16.54
C ASP A 34 21.94 16.72 17.69
N LEU A 35 20.74 16.37 18.16
CA LEU A 35 20.50 15.21 19.03
C LEU A 35 20.65 13.89 18.25
N THR A 36 20.46 13.92 16.94
CA THR A 36 20.61 12.78 16.01
C THR A 36 21.62 13.12 14.91
N PRO A 37 22.91 13.29 15.25
CA PRO A 37 23.92 13.80 14.33
C PRO A 37 24.23 12.82 13.19
N ALA A 38 24.67 13.38 12.06
CA ALA A 38 25.29 12.65 10.97
C ALA A 38 26.71 13.16 10.70
N ALA A 39 27.60 12.28 10.26
CA ALA A 39 28.93 12.69 9.83
C ALA A 39 28.89 13.51 8.54
N ILE A 40 28.12 13.04 7.55
CA ILE A 40 27.76 13.82 6.37
C ILE A 40 26.25 13.90 6.29
N TRP A 41 25.71 15.12 6.36
CA TRP A 41 24.28 15.39 6.24
C TRP A 41 24.00 16.14 4.93
N ALA A 42 23.34 15.46 4.01
CA ALA A 42 22.89 15.99 2.73
C ALA A 42 21.38 16.28 2.77
N THR A 43 20.99 17.54 2.77
CA THR A 43 19.58 17.97 2.64
C THR A 43 19.13 18.11 1.18
N ASN A 44 20.08 18.03 0.25
CA ASN A 44 19.83 18.00 -1.19
C ASN A 44 20.65 16.88 -1.86
N PRO A 45 20.03 16.03 -2.69
CA PRO A 45 20.70 14.88 -3.27
C PRO A 45 21.55 15.26 -4.49
N TYR A 46 21.40 16.46 -5.04
CA TYR A 46 22.11 16.93 -6.23
C TYR A 46 23.51 17.47 -5.89
N ASN A 47 24.26 16.66 -5.15
CA ASN A 47 25.63 16.92 -4.72
C ASN A 47 26.51 15.69 -4.95
N ILE A 48 27.82 15.88 -5.00
CA ILE A 48 28.81 14.81 -5.20
C ILE A 48 29.41 14.45 -3.85
N ILE A 49 29.15 13.22 -3.38
CA ILE A 49 29.71 12.66 -2.15
C ILE A 49 30.51 11.42 -2.51
N GLU A 50 31.84 11.50 -2.51
CA GLU A 50 32.66 10.37 -2.94
C GLU A 50 33.99 10.22 -2.20
N ASN A 51 34.47 8.99 -2.10
CA ASN A 51 35.74 8.65 -1.46
C ASN A 51 35.85 9.18 -0.01
N ASN A 52 34.74 9.32 0.71
CA ASN A 52 34.75 9.73 2.10
C ASN A 52 34.81 8.50 3.02
N ALA A 53 35.32 8.71 4.24
CA ALA A 53 35.35 7.71 5.30
C ALA A 53 34.71 8.27 6.57
N VAL A 54 33.81 7.49 7.16
CA VAL A 54 33.22 7.78 8.47
C VAL A 54 33.62 6.69 9.45
N ALA A 55 34.31 7.07 10.51
CA ALA A 55 34.85 6.17 11.52
C ALA A 55 34.29 6.51 12.90
N GLY A 56 33.25 5.80 13.31
CA GLY A 56 32.61 5.99 14.61
C GLY A 56 31.66 7.18 14.67
N GLY A 57 30.57 7.01 15.39
CA GLY A 57 29.63 8.08 15.67
C GLY A 57 28.45 7.59 16.51
N THR A 58 27.75 8.50 17.19
CA THR A 58 26.63 8.09 18.04
C THR A 58 25.41 7.65 17.23
N HIS A 59 25.24 8.14 16.00
CA HIS A 59 24.01 7.96 15.22
C HIS A 59 24.29 7.58 13.75
N ILE A 60 24.44 8.56 12.85
CA ILE A 60 24.38 8.32 11.40
C ILE A 60 25.74 8.60 10.74
N GLY A 61 26.11 7.79 9.75
CA GLY A 61 27.25 8.11 8.89
C GLY A 61 26.88 9.15 7.83
N TYR A 62 26.11 8.70 6.84
CA TYR A 62 25.60 9.54 5.77
C TYR A 62 24.08 9.67 5.89
N TRP A 63 23.57 10.89 6.08
CA TRP A 63 22.14 11.16 6.14
C TRP A 63 21.70 11.96 4.92
N TYR A 64 20.91 11.33 4.06
CA TYR A 64 20.15 11.99 3.01
C TYR A 64 18.77 12.37 3.55
N ARG A 65 18.63 13.63 3.99
CA ARG A 65 17.42 14.19 4.62
C ARG A 65 16.77 15.22 3.72
N MET A 66 16.22 14.76 2.60
CA MET A 66 15.50 15.63 1.70
C MET A 66 14.11 15.93 2.25
N LEU A 67 13.78 17.21 2.35
CA LEU A 67 12.44 17.67 2.69
C LEU A 67 11.60 17.93 1.44
N LYS A 68 10.29 18.08 1.63
CA LYS A 68 9.36 18.44 0.55
C LYS A 68 9.60 19.84 0.00
N THR A 69 10.02 20.76 0.87
CA THR A 69 10.41 22.13 0.58
C THR A 69 11.72 22.44 1.32
N PRO A 70 12.49 23.48 0.94
CA PRO A 70 13.62 23.93 1.72
C PRO A 70 13.25 24.27 3.16
N ASP A 71 14.23 24.20 4.05
CA ASP A 71 14.10 24.66 5.44
C ASP A 71 14.67 26.09 5.58
N GLY A 72 14.61 26.62 6.80
CA GLY A 72 15.33 27.85 7.16
C GLY A 72 14.91 29.08 6.34
N PRO A 73 15.81 30.08 6.21
CA PRO A 73 15.56 31.27 5.40
C PRO A 73 15.28 30.96 3.92
N SER A 74 15.81 29.85 3.41
CA SER A 74 15.65 29.44 2.00
C SER A 74 14.21 29.09 1.63
N PHE A 75 13.36 28.68 2.58
CA PHE A 75 11.95 28.38 2.32
C PHE A 75 11.22 29.56 1.64
N ALA A 76 11.41 30.77 2.16
CA ALA A 76 10.76 31.96 1.62
C ALA A 76 11.37 32.42 0.28
N MET A 77 12.66 32.13 0.05
CA MET A 77 13.38 32.52 -1.15
C MET A 77 13.11 31.58 -2.33
N TYR A 78 12.84 30.29 -2.05
CA TYR A 78 12.67 29.24 -3.05
C TYR A 78 11.42 28.37 -2.80
N PRO A 79 10.20 28.96 -2.78
CA PRO A 79 8.97 28.25 -2.38
C PRO A 79 8.54 27.14 -3.33
N GLY A 80 9.07 27.10 -4.56
CA GLY A 80 8.80 26.06 -5.56
C GLY A 80 9.91 25.01 -5.69
N TYR A 81 10.92 25.03 -4.81
CA TYR A 81 12.02 24.07 -4.86
C TYR A 81 11.64 22.80 -4.08
N CYS A 82 11.95 21.63 -4.63
CA CYS A 82 11.61 20.34 -4.03
C CYS A 82 12.85 19.46 -3.89
N PRO A 83 13.59 19.52 -2.77
CA PRO A 83 14.80 18.73 -2.56
C PRO A 83 14.60 17.23 -2.79
N HIS A 84 13.49 16.66 -2.30
CA HIS A 84 13.17 15.22 -2.45
C HIS A 84 12.88 14.75 -3.89
N ARG A 85 12.71 15.68 -4.83
CA ARG A 85 12.46 15.38 -6.26
C ARG A 85 13.69 15.62 -7.13
N GLN A 86 14.74 16.26 -6.58
CA GLN A 86 15.93 16.62 -7.33
C GLN A 86 16.62 15.39 -7.92
N PRO A 87 17.28 15.51 -9.09
CA PRO A 87 18.14 14.46 -9.61
C PRO A 87 19.25 14.11 -8.61
N PHE A 88 19.66 12.85 -8.63
CA PHE A 88 20.76 12.42 -7.80
C PHE A 88 22.10 12.92 -8.38
N GLY A 89 22.95 13.49 -7.53
CA GLY A 89 24.29 13.91 -7.92
C GLY A 89 25.20 12.70 -8.09
N ARG A 90 25.90 12.29 -7.01
CA ARG A 90 26.79 11.14 -7.03
C ARG A 90 27.08 10.62 -5.61
N PHE A 91 27.05 9.31 -5.44
CA PHE A 91 27.56 8.64 -4.23
C PHE A 91 28.45 7.46 -4.63
N VAL A 92 29.77 7.60 -4.48
CA VAL A 92 30.74 6.61 -4.98
C VAL A 92 31.87 6.35 -3.97
N ASN A 93 32.17 5.08 -3.72
CA ASN A 93 33.35 4.64 -2.94
C ASN A 93 33.44 5.24 -1.53
N ASN A 94 32.30 5.42 -0.87
CA ASN A 94 32.26 5.90 0.50
C ASN A 94 32.32 4.72 1.48
N SER A 95 32.98 4.91 2.61
CA SER A 95 32.99 3.95 3.71
C SER A 95 32.39 4.52 4.98
N VAL A 96 31.73 3.65 5.77
CA VAL A 96 31.19 3.99 7.08
C VAL A 96 31.24 2.81 8.02
N HIS A 97 31.70 3.05 9.24
CA HIS A 97 31.64 2.02 10.26
C HIS A 97 31.49 2.54 11.67
N SER A 98 31.07 1.63 12.55
CA SER A 98 30.99 1.86 13.99
C SER A 98 30.10 3.04 14.38
N VAL A 99 29.07 3.34 13.57
CA VAL A 99 28.05 4.33 13.94
C VAL A 99 26.90 3.65 14.70
N GLY A 100 26.37 4.32 15.72
CA GLY A 100 25.38 3.74 16.63
C GLY A 100 24.01 3.46 16.02
N ARG A 101 23.72 3.99 14.81
CA ARG A 101 22.49 3.71 14.05
C ARG A 101 22.82 3.31 12.61
N PHE A 102 22.56 4.18 11.64
CA PHE A 102 22.57 3.82 10.23
C PHE A 102 23.88 4.25 9.56
N GLY A 103 24.54 3.33 8.84
CA GLY A 103 25.69 3.69 8.02
C GLY A 103 25.30 4.73 6.96
N VAL A 104 24.27 4.43 6.17
CA VAL A 104 23.58 5.38 5.28
C VAL A 104 22.10 5.39 5.62
N TRP A 105 21.49 6.56 5.72
CA TRP A 105 20.06 6.72 5.96
C TRP A 105 19.44 7.68 4.95
N ILE A 106 18.43 7.21 4.21
CA ILE A 106 17.58 8.06 3.36
C ILE A 106 16.22 8.17 4.06
N PHE A 107 15.95 9.34 4.65
CA PHE A 107 14.74 9.62 5.42
C PHE A 107 14.52 11.13 5.51
N PRO A 108 13.29 11.65 5.34
CA PRO A 108 12.01 10.92 5.37
C PRO A 108 11.63 10.22 4.06
N GLU A 109 11.97 10.78 2.91
CA GLU A 109 11.50 10.32 1.60
C GLU A 109 12.48 10.77 0.51
N TYR A 110 12.59 9.98 -0.56
CA TYR A 110 13.30 10.37 -1.77
C TYR A 110 12.67 9.76 -3.03
N ALA A 111 12.17 10.61 -3.92
CA ALA A 111 11.56 10.20 -5.18
C ALA A 111 12.17 11.02 -6.32
N PRO A 112 13.41 10.71 -6.75
CA PRO A 112 14.10 11.49 -7.76
C PRO A 112 13.35 11.51 -9.08
N THR A 113 13.36 12.66 -9.74
CA THR A 113 12.73 12.86 -11.05
C THR A 113 13.69 13.49 -12.03
N VAL A 114 13.49 13.22 -13.32
CA VAL A 114 14.37 13.75 -14.39
C VAL A 114 14.42 15.28 -14.35
N GLY A 115 13.30 15.94 -14.08
CA GLY A 115 13.21 17.40 -14.08
C GLY A 115 13.46 18.08 -12.73
N GLY A 116 13.54 17.34 -11.62
CA GLY A 116 13.75 17.91 -10.28
C GLY A 116 12.59 18.74 -9.71
N SER A 117 11.60 19.12 -10.52
CA SER A 117 10.50 20.00 -10.09
C SER A 117 9.45 19.25 -9.27
N CYS A 118 8.73 19.98 -8.42
CA CYS A 118 7.65 19.45 -7.58
C CYS A 118 6.50 18.77 -8.34
N THR A 119 6.31 19.10 -9.63
CA THR A 119 5.21 18.59 -10.48
C THR A 119 5.68 17.58 -11.53
N ASN A 120 6.99 17.32 -11.62
CA ASN A 120 7.51 16.31 -12.55
C ASN A 120 7.36 14.93 -11.91
N ASP A 121 6.93 13.97 -12.70
CA ASP A 121 6.69 12.59 -12.26
C ASP A 121 7.41 11.56 -13.11
N ALA A 122 8.37 11.97 -13.96
CA ALA A 122 9.23 11.05 -14.68
C ALA A 122 10.37 10.60 -13.73
N PRO A 123 10.39 9.34 -13.27
CA PRO A 123 11.37 8.89 -12.29
C PRO A 123 12.79 8.96 -12.86
N ALA A 124 13.75 9.31 -12.00
CA ALA A 124 15.17 9.20 -12.28
C ALA A 124 15.80 8.19 -11.32
N GLN A 125 16.85 7.49 -11.73
CA GLN A 125 17.54 6.53 -10.86
C GLN A 125 18.56 7.24 -9.96
N ALA A 126 18.60 6.87 -8.67
CA ALA A 126 19.66 7.27 -7.75
C ALA A 126 20.56 6.07 -7.43
N VAL A 127 21.83 6.15 -7.81
CA VAL A 127 22.78 5.02 -7.70
C VAL A 127 23.79 5.29 -6.58
N PHE A 128 23.71 4.47 -5.53
CA PHE A 128 24.70 4.40 -4.45
C PHE A 128 25.71 3.30 -4.80
N GLU A 129 26.90 3.70 -5.25
CA GLU A 129 27.89 2.77 -5.79
C GLU A 129 29.11 2.61 -4.87
N GLY A 130 29.58 1.38 -4.70
CA GLY A 130 30.84 1.12 -4.01
C GLY A 130 30.80 1.39 -2.50
N LEU A 131 29.62 1.34 -1.88
CA LEU A 131 29.47 1.52 -0.44
C LEU A 131 30.16 0.38 0.31
N ILE A 132 31.02 0.72 1.28
CA ILE A 132 31.53 -0.23 2.28
C ILE A 132 30.96 0.14 3.64
N SER A 133 30.12 -0.70 4.22
CA SER A 133 29.40 -0.40 5.47
C SER A 133 29.46 -1.55 6.48
N TRP A 134 30.01 -1.30 7.66
CA TRP A 134 30.15 -2.34 8.68
C TRP A 134 30.08 -1.88 10.13
N LYS A 135 29.76 -2.80 11.05
CA LYS A 135 29.69 -2.51 12.50
C LYS A 135 28.77 -1.34 12.85
N ASN A 136 27.74 -1.12 12.05
CA ASN A 136 26.68 -0.17 12.34
C ASN A 136 25.49 -0.91 12.95
N PHE A 137 24.46 -0.20 13.42
CA PHE A 137 23.19 -0.87 13.74
C PHE A 137 22.57 -1.43 12.46
N LYS A 138 22.43 -0.60 11.43
CA LYS A 138 22.13 -1.05 10.05
C LYS A 138 23.16 -0.52 9.07
N GLY A 139 23.51 -1.32 8.07
CA GLY A 139 24.49 -0.92 7.05
C GLY A 139 23.97 0.23 6.19
N MET A 140 22.76 0.09 5.65
CA MET A 140 22.02 1.15 4.97
C MET A 140 20.51 0.94 5.08
N GLU A 141 19.77 2.02 5.29
CA GLU A 141 18.29 2.03 5.25
C GLU A 141 17.78 3.17 4.36
N TRP A 142 16.78 2.86 3.53
CA TRP A 142 16.03 3.87 2.79
C TRP A 142 14.53 3.74 3.04
N VAL A 143 13.91 4.89 3.31
CA VAL A 143 12.52 5.02 3.77
C VAL A 143 11.72 5.84 2.77
N MET A 144 10.52 5.37 2.43
CA MET A 144 9.62 6.02 1.46
C MET A 144 10.37 6.51 0.23
N SER A 145 11.23 5.64 -0.33
CA SER A 145 12.16 6.03 -1.38
C SER A 145 12.06 5.11 -2.58
N SER A 146 11.90 5.72 -3.76
CA SER A 146 11.77 5.02 -5.04
C SER A 146 13.02 5.18 -5.90
N THR A 147 13.19 4.26 -6.86
CA THR A 147 14.27 4.25 -7.85
C THR A 147 15.69 4.34 -7.25
N ILE A 148 15.87 3.75 -6.07
CA ILE A 148 17.17 3.66 -5.36
C ILE A 148 17.89 2.37 -5.76
N GLN A 149 19.06 2.51 -6.38
CA GLN A 149 19.94 1.41 -6.72
C GLN A 149 21.15 1.36 -5.79
N ILE A 150 21.38 0.21 -5.17
CA ILE A 150 22.61 -0.11 -4.46
C ILE A 150 23.45 -1.00 -5.36
N LYS A 151 24.65 -0.56 -5.69
CA LYS A 151 25.52 -1.24 -6.66
C LYS A 151 26.93 -1.42 -6.12
N ASN A 152 27.54 -2.58 -6.38
CA ASN A 152 28.93 -2.85 -5.99
C ASN A 152 29.20 -2.63 -4.49
N ALA A 153 28.22 -2.93 -3.64
CA ALA A 153 28.32 -2.68 -2.19
C ALA A 153 28.94 -3.88 -1.45
N LEU A 154 29.73 -3.58 -0.42
CA LEU A 154 30.24 -4.55 0.54
C LEU A 154 29.70 -4.20 1.94
N ILE A 155 28.78 -5.02 2.42
CA ILE A 155 28.05 -4.78 3.67
C ILE A 155 28.32 -5.94 4.63
N PHE A 156 28.81 -5.67 5.83
CA PHE A 156 29.16 -6.75 6.76
C PHE A 156 29.06 -6.37 8.23
N ASP A 157 28.91 -7.36 9.12
CA ASP A 157 28.99 -7.17 10.58
C ASP A 157 28.05 -6.07 11.15
N ASN A 158 26.85 -5.90 10.60
CA ASN A 158 25.89 -4.92 11.14
C ASN A 158 24.98 -5.60 12.17
N ASN A 159 24.57 -4.89 13.22
CA ASN A 159 23.89 -5.50 14.37
C ASN A 159 22.47 -6.02 14.05
N ASP A 160 21.70 -5.26 13.26
CA ASP A 160 20.29 -5.53 12.96
C ASP A 160 20.11 -6.02 11.51
N ALA A 161 20.47 -5.17 10.54
CA ALA A 161 20.37 -5.51 9.13
C ALA A 161 21.53 -4.97 8.30
N GLY A 162 21.93 -5.70 7.26
CA GLY A 162 22.87 -5.20 6.27
C GLY A 162 22.24 -4.06 5.47
N LEU A 163 21.22 -4.40 4.68
CA LEU A 163 20.40 -3.46 3.91
C LEU A 163 18.94 -3.57 4.34
N SER A 164 18.25 -2.44 4.43
CA SER A 164 16.83 -2.41 4.78
C SER A 164 16.06 -1.42 3.92
N CYS A 165 15.07 -1.92 3.19
CA CYS A 165 14.10 -1.07 2.51
C CYS A 165 12.80 -1.04 3.31
N VAL A 166 12.31 0.16 3.64
CA VAL A 166 11.05 0.28 4.38
C VAL A 166 9.86 0.23 3.42
N THR A 167 9.71 1.21 2.53
CA THR A 167 8.68 1.26 1.49
C THR A 167 9.16 2.10 0.32
N ALA A 168 8.70 1.79 -0.90
CA ALA A 168 9.10 2.48 -2.12
C ALA A 168 8.12 3.58 -2.52
N ILE A 169 6.85 3.43 -2.16
CA ILE A 169 5.77 4.37 -2.45
C ILE A 169 5.34 5.02 -1.12
N ASN A 170 5.20 6.34 -1.13
CA ASN A 170 4.59 7.08 -0.03
C ASN A 170 3.08 6.75 0.06
N ASP A 171 2.44 7.00 1.20
CA ASP A 171 0.98 6.80 1.40
C ASP A 171 0.11 7.78 0.55
N GLN A 172 0.69 8.55 -0.39
CA GLN A 172 -0.01 9.48 -1.28
C GLN A 172 0.52 9.38 -2.72
N ALA A 173 -0.21 8.60 -3.53
CA ALA A 173 0.04 8.35 -4.94
C ALA A 173 -0.50 9.47 -5.83
N THR A 174 0.35 10.40 -6.29
CA THR A 174 -0.04 11.34 -7.35
C THR A 174 0.32 10.85 -8.76
N ASN A 175 1.19 9.84 -8.93
CA ASN A 175 1.50 9.28 -10.26
C ASN A 175 2.10 7.85 -10.28
N LEU A 176 1.28 6.85 -9.95
CA LEU A 176 1.67 5.43 -9.95
C LEU A 176 2.15 4.87 -11.32
N PRO A 177 1.62 5.27 -12.49
CA PRO A 177 1.99 4.65 -13.78
C PRO A 177 3.47 4.77 -14.14
N ASN A 178 4.07 5.96 -14.03
CA ASN A 178 5.47 6.15 -14.40
C ASN A 178 6.42 5.40 -13.46
N LEU A 179 6.10 5.40 -12.16
CA LEU A 179 6.89 4.65 -11.18
C LEU A 179 6.81 3.13 -11.43
N ARG A 180 5.61 2.59 -11.72
CA ARG A 180 5.44 1.16 -12.05
C ARG A 180 6.24 0.73 -13.27
N ALA A 181 6.42 1.61 -14.26
CA ALA A 181 7.24 1.32 -15.42
C ALA A 181 8.73 1.05 -15.07
N THR A 182 9.18 1.45 -13.88
CA THR A 182 10.54 1.20 -13.40
C THR A 182 10.69 -0.10 -12.59
N PHE A 183 9.59 -0.73 -12.20
CA PHE A 183 9.63 -1.89 -11.32
C PHE A 183 10.39 -3.05 -11.93
N TYR A 184 11.19 -3.71 -11.10
CA TYR A 184 11.97 -4.89 -11.48
C TYR A 184 12.95 -4.65 -12.64
N ASN A 185 13.27 -3.39 -12.93
CA ASN A 185 14.21 -2.96 -13.96
C ASN A 185 15.51 -2.47 -13.32
N GLU A 186 16.63 -3.08 -13.71
CA GLU A 186 17.96 -2.76 -13.21
C GLU A 186 18.39 -1.30 -13.53
N SER A 187 18.02 -0.77 -14.69
CA SER A 187 18.51 0.54 -15.15
C SER A 187 17.66 1.72 -14.68
N THR A 188 16.48 1.47 -14.12
CA THR A 188 15.54 2.54 -13.78
C THR A 188 14.88 2.38 -12.42
N GLY A 189 14.82 1.16 -11.88
CA GLY A 189 14.07 0.81 -10.67
C GLY A 189 14.91 0.73 -9.41
N SER A 190 14.22 0.51 -8.30
CA SER A 190 14.85 0.19 -7.03
C SER A 190 15.51 -1.19 -7.10
N SER A 191 16.79 -1.27 -6.80
CA SER A 191 17.55 -2.51 -6.96
C SER A 191 18.73 -2.66 -6.02
N VAL A 192 19.10 -3.89 -5.69
CA VAL A 192 20.38 -4.25 -5.06
C VAL A 192 21.12 -5.16 -6.03
N ILE A 193 22.24 -4.68 -6.57
CA ILE A 193 22.98 -5.36 -7.63
C ILE A 193 24.47 -5.47 -7.34
N ASP A 194 25.10 -6.53 -7.86
CA ASP A 194 26.55 -6.74 -7.85
C ASP A 194 27.18 -6.59 -6.45
N SER A 195 26.47 -7.04 -5.40
CA SER A 195 26.80 -6.71 -4.02
C SER A 195 27.10 -7.94 -3.16
N ILE A 196 27.90 -7.76 -2.12
CA ILE A 196 28.26 -8.81 -1.16
C ILE A 196 27.76 -8.39 0.22
N ILE A 197 27.00 -9.29 0.85
CA ILE A 197 26.44 -9.10 2.18
C ILE A 197 26.92 -10.24 3.09
N ILE A 198 27.67 -9.90 4.13
CA ILE A 198 28.28 -10.87 5.05
C ILE A 198 27.65 -10.70 6.44
N GLY A 199 27.06 -11.76 6.98
CA GLY A 199 26.41 -11.71 8.30
C GLY A 199 27.40 -11.52 9.45
N ASP A 200 28.50 -12.28 9.39
CA ASP A 200 29.63 -12.24 10.32
C ASP A 200 30.93 -12.54 9.55
N VAL A 201 31.97 -11.75 9.69
CA VAL A 201 33.29 -12.03 9.07
C VAL A 201 34.19 -12.95 9.90
N GLY A 202 33.81 -13.26 11.15
CA GLY A 202 34.54 -14.19 12.02
C GLY A 202 35.89 -13.67 12.54
N VAL A 203 36.12 -12.36 12.50
CA VAL A 203 37.41 -11.74 12.90
C VAL A 203 37.50 -11.51 14.42
N SER A 204 36.39 -11.55 15.15
CA SER A 204 36.35 -11.37 16.60
C SER A 204 36.30 -12.71 17.35
N GLY A 205 37.07 -12.84 18.43
CA GLY A 205 37.04 -14.02 19.33
C GLY A 205 35.74 -14.19 20.12
N SER A 206 34.78 -13.28 19.95
CA SER A 206 33.38 -13.40 20.35
C SER A 206 32.54 -13.15 19.10
N PRO A 207 31.41 -13.86 18.87
CA PRO A 207 30.54 -13.59 17.74
C PRO A 207 30.20 -12.09 17.74
N ILE A 208 30.60 -11.34 16.71
CA ILE A 208 30.01 -10.02 16.51
C ILE A 208 28.52 -10.30 16.32
N VAL A 209 27.70 -9.65 17.16
CA VAL A 209 26.25 -9.87 17.25
C VAL A 209 25.71 -9.97 15.83
N PRO A 210 25.20 -11.14 15.44
CA PRO A 210 25.11 -11.42 14.03
C PRO A 210 23.96 -10.59 13.44
N THR A 211 24.20 -10.11 12.23
CA THR A 211 23.18 -9.44 11.43
C THR A 211 21.91 -10.31 11.42
N ILE A 212 20.81 -9.81 12.00
CA ILE A 212 19.53 -10.55 12.06
C ILE A 212 19.05 -10.84 10.64
N ALA A 213 19.26 -9.90 9.71
CA ALA A 213 18.94 -10.08 8.29
C ALA A 213 19.97 -9.43 7.35
N GLY A 214 20.46 -10.16 6.36
CA GLY A 214 21.32 -9.58 5.31
C GLY A 214 20.62 -8.46 4.53
N LEU A 215 19.44 -8.77 3.99
CA LEU A 215 18.55 -7.84 3.30
C LEU A 215 17.13 -7.96 3.85
N VAL A 216 16.60 -6.86 4.38
CA VAL A 216 15.16 -6.70 4.67
C VAL A 216 14.50 -6.15 3.41
N VAL A 217 13.64 -6.94 2.78
CA VAL A 217 12.94 -6.54 1.55
C VAL A 217 11.91 -5.44 1.82
N MET A 218 11.51 -4.75 0.77
CA MET A 218 10.60 -3.62 0.85
C MET A 218 9.18 -4.02 1.26
N TRP A 219 8.52 -3.19 2.07
CA TRP A 219 7.08 -3.28 2.32
C TRP A 219 6.27 -2.72 1.14
N ASP A 220 6.74 -2.97 -0.09
CA ASP A 220 6.15 -2.51 -1.33
C ASP A 220 6.59 -3.41 -2.50
N ARG A 221 6.15 -3.11 -3.70
CA ARG A 221 6.56 -3.78 -4.95
C ARG A 221 7.68 -3.02 -5.66
N GLY A 222 8.36 -3.72 -6.55
CA GLY A 222 9.32 -3.13 -7.48
C GLY A 222 10.79 -3.38 -7.18
N LEU A 223 11.14 -4.06 -6.07
CA LEU A 223 12.52 -4.41 -5.75
C LEU A 223 13.05 -5.51 -6.67
N LEU A 224 14.18 -5.22 -7.33
CA LEU A 224 15.02 -6.21 -7.99
C LEU A 224 16.27 -6.50 -7.14
N VAL A 225 16.57 -7.77 -6.91
CA VAL A 225 17.82 -8.21 -6.29
C VAL A 225 18.54 -9.12 -7.29
N GLN A 226 19.72 -8.73 -7.74
CA GLN A 226 20.43 -9.41 -8.82
C GLN A 226 21.92 -9.50 -8.54
N ASN A 227 22.54 -10.66 -8.75
CA ASN A 227 23.98 -10.84 -8.56
C ASN A 227 24.44 -10.43 -7.14
N VAL A 228 23.76 -10.97 -6.12
CA VAL A 228 24.06 -10.69 -4.71
C VAL A 228 24.55 -11.95 -4.02
N SER A 229 25.69 -11.84 -3.33
CA SER A 229 26.27 -12.93 -2.56
C SER A 229 26.00 -12.76 -1.06
N PHE A 230 25.34 -13.74 -0.45
CA PHE A 230 25.13 -13.82 0.98
C PHE A 230 26.11 -14.79 1.63
N ILE A 231 26.87 -14.32 2.60
CA ILE A 231 27.96 -15.09 3.21
C ILE A 231 27.83 -15.10 4.74
N ASN A 232 28.02 -16.27 5.35
CA ASN A 232 28.10 -16.48 6.80
C ASN A 232 26.89 -15.98 7.60
N PHE A 233 25.76 -16.66 7.40
CA PHE A 233 24.55 -16.59 8.24
C PHE A 233 24.28 -17.99 8.82
N PRO A 234 25.12 -18.45 9.78
CA PRO A 234 25.19 -19.87 10.13
C PRO A 234 24.15 -20.31 11.17
N SER A 235 23.49 -19.38 11.87
CA SER A 235 22.59 -19.70 12.98
C SER A 235 21.12 -19.58 12.62
N PRO A 236 20.22 -20.27 13.35
CA PRO A 236 18.77 -20.12 13.18
C PRO A 236 18.23 -18.71 13.51
N GLN A 237 19.03 -17.88 14.17
CA GLN A 237 18.68 -16.50 14.53
C GLN A 237 19.08 -15.49 13.44
N THR A 238 19.74 -15.95 12.38
CA THR A 238 20.28 -15.13 11.31
C THR A 238 19.74 -15.62 9.97
N GLN A 239 19.47 -14.69 9.05
CA GLN A 239 18.98 -15.05 7.73
C GLN A 239 19.50 -14.11 6.64
N ALA A 240 19.64 -14.63 5.42
CA ALA A 240 20.03 -13.79 4.28
C ALA A 240 18.93 -12.78 3.93
N LEU A 241 17.67 -13.22 3.86
CA LEU A 241 16.51 -12.42 3.50
C LEU A 241 15.48 -12.43 4.63
N LEU A 242 14.93 -11.26 4.96
CA LEU A 242 13.80 -11.14 5.86
C LEU A 242 12.68 -10.33 5.19
N GLY A 243 11.43 -10.72 5.45
CA GLY A 243 10.27 -9.95 5.06
C GLY A 243 10.28 -8.52 5.64
N PRO A 244 9.38 -7.64 5.19
CA PRO A 244 9.43 -6.23 5.57
C PRO A 244 9.20 -6.01 7.08
N LEU A 245 10.07 -5.23 7.73
CA LEU A 245 9.99 -4.94 9.15
C LEU A 245 10.20 -3.45 9.41
N ILE A 246 9.24 -2.81 10.09
CA ILE A 246 9.34 -1.42 10.55
C ILE A 246 9.14 -1.42 12.06
N VAL A 247 10.23 -1.21 12.80
CA VAL A 247 10.17 -1.07 14.25
C VAL A 247 9.24 0.10 14.62
N GLY A 248 8.29 -0.16 15.51
CA GLY A 248 7.27 0.83 15.91
C GLY A 248 6.06 0.94 14.97
N ARG A 249 6.02 0.19 13.84
CA ARG A 249 4.84 0.13 12.96
C ARG A 249 4.37 -1.29 12.67
N CYS A 250 5.23 -2.17 12.18
CA CYS A 250 4.88 -3.58 12.01
C CYS A 250 6.11 -4.50 12.10
N LEU A 251 5.95 -5.58 12.88
CA LEU A 251 7.00 -6.55 13.16
C LEU A 251 6.72 -7.96 12.60
N GLU A 252 5.46 -8.33 12.39
CA GLU A 252 5.07 -9.71 12.04
C GLU A 252 4.11 -9.75 10.85
N TYR A 253 2.95 -9.11 10.95
CA TYR A 253 1.87 -9.21 9.96
C TYR A 253 1.91 -8.16 8.82
N CYS A 254 3.10 -7.96 8.25
CA CYS A 254 3.41 -6.96 7.22
C CYS A 254 3.78 -7.60 5.88
N GLY A 255 3.96 -6.80 4.83
CA GLY A 255 4.43 -7.31 3.53
C GLY A 255 3.28 -7.69 2.61
N GLY A 256 3.43 -8.80 1.89
CA GLY A 256 2.49 -9.25 0.87
C GLY A 256 2.77 -8.65 -0.50
N TRP A 257 4.04 -8.34 -0.77
CA TRP A 257 4.47 -7.74 -2.03
C TRP A 257 5.54 -8.58 -2.71
N MET A 258 5.64 -8.40 -4.03
CA MET A 258 6.58 -9.13 -4.85
C MET A 258 7.96 -8.48 -4.89
N THR A 259 8.98 -9.27 -4.58
CA THR A 259 10.40 -8.99 -4.84
C THR A 259 10.94 -9.99 -5.86
N VAL A 260 11.74 -9.51 -6.81
CA VAL A 260 12.30 -10.32 -7.89
C VAL A 260 13.77 -10.61 -7.63
N PHE A 261 14.15 -11.87 -7.72
CA PHE A 261 15.51 -12.35 -7.45
C PHE A 261 16.12 -13.04 -8.68
N SER A 262 17.43 -12.86 -8.86
CA SER A 262 18.23 -13.61 -9.83
C SER A 262 19.71 -13.60 -9.45
N GLN A 263 20.47 -14.57 -9.93
CA GLN A 263 21.93 -14.67 -9.80
C GLN A 263 22.41 -14.58 -8.33
N LEU A 264 21.67 -15.15 -7.39
CA LEU A 264 22.07 -15.16 -5.99
C LEU A 264 23.09 -16.26 -5.70
N SER A 265 23.97 -16.00 -4.72
CA SER A 265 24.87 -17.01 -4.19
C SER A 265 24.81 -17.05 -2.66
N PHE A 266 24.97 -18.25 -2.09
CA PHE A 266 24.87 -18.48 -0.65
C PHE A 266 26.04 -19.33 -0.17
N THR A 267 26.86 -18.77 0.73
CA THR A 267 28.00 -19.47 1.35
C THR A 267 27.83 -19.48 2.86
N ASN A 268 27.75 -20.66 3.47
CA ASN A 268 27.51 -20.81 4.91
C ASN A 268 26.24 -20.06 5.38
N VAL A 269 25.10 -20.34 4.75
CA VAL A 269 23.81 -19.73 5.07
C VAL A 269 22.83 -20.84 5.46
N ALA A 270 22.46 -20.88 6.74
CA ALA A 270 21.52 -21.87 7.27
C ALA A 270 20.07 -21.54 6.85
N ILE A 271 19.69 -20.26 6.89
CA ILE A 271 18.37 -19.78 6.50
C ILE A 271 18.51 -18.70 5.42
N ARG A 272 18.04 -19.01 4.21
CA ARG A 272 17.98 -18.06 3.09
C ARG A 272 16.86 -17.05 3.29
N GLY A 273 15.70 -17.49 3.78
CA GLY A 273 14.59 -16.61 4.11
C GLY A 273 13.62 -17.19 5.12
N ASN A 274 12.92 -16.31 5.82
CA ASN A 274 11.93 -16.67 6.84
C ASN A 274 10.66 -15.85 6.63
N PHE A 275 9.53 -16.53 6.43
CA PHE A 275 8.22 -15.90 6.43
C PHE A 275 7.58 -16.03 7.82
N ARG A 276 7.27 -14.88 8.41
CA ARG A 276 6.69 -14.77 9.76
C ARG A 276 5.18 -15.00 9.78
N TRP A 277 4.51 -14.84 8.64
CA TRP A 277 3.08 -15.13 8.46
C TRP A 277 2.77 -15.42 6.98
N GLN A 278 1.52 -15.81 6.70
CA GLN A 278 1.07 -16.36 5.42
C GLN A 278 1.24 -15.41 4.22
N TYR A 279 1.31 -14.09 4.47
CA TYR A 279 1.48 -13.08 3.42
C TYR A 279 2.66 -12.16 3.71
N ASP A 280 3.76 -12.69 4.26
CA ASP A 280 4.95 -11.90 4.59
C ASP A 280 5.71 -11.41 3.33
N GLY A 281 5.66 -12.17 2.24
CA GLY A 281 6.23 -11.75 0.95
C GLY A 281 5.95 -12.72 -0.19
N LEU A 282 6.15 -12.25 -1.42
CA LEU A 282 6.13 -13.05 -2.65
C LEU A 282 7.50 -12.93 -3.33
N TYR A 283 8.27 -14.02 -3.41
CA TYR A 283 9.63 -13.97 -3.98
C TYR A 283 9.66 -14.68 -5.33
N LEU A 284 9.78 -13.93 -6.42
CA LEU A 284 9.94 -14.50 -7.75
C LEU A 284 11.41 -14.83 -7.99
N ASP A 285 11.72 -16.11 -8.12
CA ASP A 285 13.06 -16.60 -8.45
C ASP A 285 13.17 -16.80 -9.97
N LYS A 286 13.81 -15.87 -10.68
CA LYS A 286 13.86 -15.89 -12.15
C LYS A 286 14.69 -17.04 -12.71
N ASP A 287 15.74 -17.46 -12.02
CA ASP A 287 16.77 -18.36 -12.56
C ASP A 287 17.05 -19.59 -11.67
N GLY A 288 16.34 -19.73 -10.55
CA GLY A 288 16.50 -20.85 -9.63
C GLY A 288 17.58 -20.62 -8.58
N SER A 289 18.25 -19.46 -8.57
CA SER A 289 19.31 -19.17 -7.62
C SER A 289 18.82 -19.06 -6.17
N LEU A 290 17.55 -18.73 -5.94
CA LEU A 290 16.97 -18.59 -4.61
C LEU A 290 16.38 -19.90 -4.06
N GLY A 291 15.54 -20.58 -4.84
CA GLY A 291 14.74 -21.75 -4.45
C GLY A 291 14.97 -23.01 -5.29
N ASN A 292 15.97 -23.02 -6.17
CA ASN A 292 16.36 -24.14 -7.05
C ASN A 292 15.34 -24.47 -8.17
N VAL A 293 14.29 -23.67 -8.34
CA VAL A 293 13.29 -23.85 -9.40
C VAL A 293 13.18 -22.55 -10.21
N PRO A 294 13.72 -22.49 -11.43
CA PRO A 294 13.65 -21.29 -12.26
C PRO A 294 12.22 -20.88 -12.57
N GLY A 295 11.93 -19.59 -12.46
CA GLY A 295 10.62 -18.99 -12.73
C GLY A 295 9.54 -19.31 -11.69
N ALA A 296 9.92 -19.86 -10.52
CA ALA A 296 9.00 -20.18 -9.45
C ALA A 296 8.79 -19.00 -8.48
N ILE A 297 7.66 -19.02 -7.78
CA ILE A 297 7.37 -18.09 -6.69
C ILE A 297 7.53 -18.83 -5.36
N ILE A 298 8.29 -18.23 -4.47
CA ILE A 298 8.52 -18.70 -3.09
C ILE A 298 7.69 -17.81 -2.17
N LEU A 299 6.85 -18.44 -1.35
CA LEU A 299 5.91 -17.74 -0.47
C LEU A 299 5.56 -18.60 0.74
N SER A 300 4.86 -18.02 1.70
CA SER A 300 4.39 -18.77 2.87
C SER A 300 3.18 -19.65 2.55
N PRO A 301 3.10 -20.87 3.11
CA PRO A 301 1.92 -21.72 2.98
C PRO A 301 0.70 -21.09 3.69
N ASP A 302 -0.40 -20.91 2.97
CA ASP A 302 -1.61 -20.25 3.48
C ASP A 302 -2.85 -21.15 3.58
N GLY A 303 -2.83 -22.30 2.89
CA GLY A 303 -3.93 -23.27 2.83
C GLY A 303 -4.68 -23.27 1.50
N LEU A 304 -4.64 -22.17 0.72
CA LEU A 304 -5.46 -22.02 -0.49
C LEU A 304 -4.90 -22.82 -1.67
N TRP A 305 -3.64 -22.60 -2.00
CA TRP A 305 -2.95 -23.20 -3.16
C TRP A 305 -1.75 -24.07 -2.76
N ASN A 306 -1.26 -23.93 -1.53
CA ASN A 306 -0.12 -24.69 -1.02
C ASN A 306 -0.40 -26.20 -0.85
N THR A 307 -1.67 -26.63 -0.85
CA THR A 307 -2.04 -28.06 -0.87
C THR A 307 -2.00 -28.66 -2.28
N SER A 308 -1.69 -27.86 -3.30
CA SER A 308 -1.45 -28.34 -4.64
C SER A 308 -0.21 -29.23 -4.66
N ILE A 309 -0.29 -30.37 -5.35
CA ILE A 309 0.86 -31.25 -5.59
C ILE A 309 2.00 -30.56 -6.35
N LEU A 310 1.73 -29.39 -6.95
CA LEU A 310 2.71 -28.58 -7.67
C LEU A 310 3.59 -27.73 -6.75
N CYS A 311 3.16 -27.46 -5.51
CA CYS A 311 3.96 -26.71 -4.55
C CYS A 311 4.74 -27.67 -3.64
N SER A 312 6.00 -27.34 -3.34
CA SER A 312 6.84 -28.16 -2.46
C SER A 312 7.55 -27.30 -1.40
N PRO A 313 7.91 -27.86 -0.24
CA PRO A 313 8.67 -27.13 0.77
C PRO A 313 9.98 -26.57 0.21
N THR A 314 10.26 -25.29 0.45
CA THR A 314 11.47 -24.64 -0.07
C THR A 314 12.69 -24.98 0.81
N PRO A 315 13.76 -25.57 0.25
CA PRO A 315 14.96 -25.87 1.03
C PRO A 315 15.65 -24.61 1.58
N ASN A 316 16.16 -24.69 2.82
CA ASN A 316 16.85 -23.59 3.52
C ASN A 316 15.96 -22.35 3.74
N PHE A 317 14.64 -22.51 3.75
CA PHE A 317 13.71 -21.48 4.17
C PHE A 317 12.90 -21.95 5.39
N LEU A 318 12.44 -20.98 6.18
CA LEU A 318 11.44 -21.21 7.22
C LEU A 318 10.06 -20.79 6.72
N ASN A 319 9.07 -21.65 6.93
CA ASN A 319 7.67 -21.44 6.58
C ASN A 319 7.46 -21.03 5.11
N ALA A 320 8.11 -21.73 4.17
CA ALA A 320 8.04 -21.42 2.74
C ALA A 320 7.73 -22.64 1.88
N VAL A 321 6.99 -22.39 0.81
CA VAL A 321 6.76 -23.31 -0.29
C VAL A 321 7.18 -22.66 -1.61
N THR A 322 7.71 -23.47 -2.52
CA THR A 322 8.04 -23.09 -3.89
C THR A 322 6.94 -23.59 -4.80
N CYS A 323 6.31 -22.67 -5.53
CA CYS A 323 5.18 -22.93 -6.42
C CYS A 323 5.56 -22.49 -7.85
N PRO A 324 5.25 -23.27 -8.89
CA PRO A 324 5.54 -22.88 -10.28
C PRO A 324 4.63 -21.73 -10.73
N SER A 325 5.17 -20.86 -11.59
CA SER A 325 4.40 -19.75 -12.20
C SER A 325 3.24 -20.21 -13.09
N SER A 326 3.22 -21.49 -13.48
CA SER A 326 2.09 -22.07 -14.24
C SER A 326 0.79 -22.16 -13.44
N LEU A 327 0.81 -21.94 -12.12
CA LEU A 327 -0.41 -21.92 -11.29
C LEU A 327 -1.29 -20.68 -11.53
N GLY A 328 -0.70 -19.61 -12.05
CA GLY A 328 -1.37 -18.32 -12.27
C GLY A 328 -0.49 -17.16 -11.77
N HIS A 329 -1.03 -15.95 -11.85
CA HIS A 329 -0.36 -14.77 -11.32
C HIS A 329 -0.80 -14.51 -9.88
N TRP A 330 0.14 -14.18 -9.01
CA TRP A 330 -0.17 -13.77 -7.65
C TRP A 330 -0.39 -12.26 -7.61
N ILE A 331 -1.56 -11.89 -7.13
CA ILE A 331 -1.97 -10.51 -6.87
C ILE A 331 -2.17 -10.29 -5.38
N ARG A 332 -2.13 -9.04 -4.95
CA ARG A 332 -2.51 -8.68 -3.60
C ARG A 332 -3.92 -8.10 -3.60
N PHE A 333 -4.75 -8.57 -2.68
CA PHE A 333 -6.03 -7.92 -2.36
C PHE A 333 -5.99 -7.41 -0.93
N ALA A 334 -6.30 -6.13 -0.74
CA ALA A 334 -6.46 -5.54 0.59
C ALA A 334 -7.71 -4.65 0.63
N PHE A 335 -8.41 -4.67 1.76
CA PHE A 335 -9.60 -3.84 1.97
C PHE A 335 -9.82 -3.56 3.46
N ASN A 336 -10.51 -2.46 3.76
CA ASN A 336 -10.87 -1.99 5.10
C ASN A 336 -12.25 -1.32 5.10
N HIS A 337 -12.64 -0.75 6.24
CA HIS A 337 -13.94 -0.11 6.46
C HIS A 337 -15.12 -1.03 6.14
N ALA A 338 -14.97 -2.33 6.44
CA ALA A 338 -16.06 -3.27 6.33
C ALA A 338 -17.12 -2.97 7.39
N ASN A 339 -18.39 -2.86 6.99
CA ASN A 339 -19.51 -2.52 7.90
C ASN A 339 -19.97 -3.74 8.73
N LEU A 340 -19.08 -4.26 9.58
CA LEU A 340 -19.27 -5.56 10.24
C LEU A 340 -19.61 -5.48 11.73
N ASP A 341 -20.05 -4.32 12.25
CA ASP A 341 -20.30 -4.10 13.69
C ASP A 341 -19.15 -4.63 14.57
N THR A 342 -19.42 -5.56 15.51
CA THR A 342 -18.39 -6.21 16.34
C THR A 342 -17.84 -7.51 15.75
N SER A 343 -18.27 -7.88 14.54
CA SER A 343 -17.85 -9.07 13.81
C SER A 343 -16.68 -8.77 12.87
N GLY A 344 -16.06 -9.82 12.32
CA GLY A 344 -14.97 -9.65 11.36
C GLY A 344 -13.58 -9.49 11.96
N GLN A 345 -13.31 -10.00 13.17
CA GLN A 345 -11.92 -10.12 13.62
C GLN A 345 -11.10 -10.98 12.63
N PHE A 346 -11.71 -12.05 12.13
CA PHE A 346 -11.13 -12.93 11.12
C PHE A 346 -11.98 -12.95 9.84
N LEU A 347 -11.30 -12.94 8.70
CA LEU A 347 -11.84 -13.17 7.37
C LEU A 347 -11.46 -14.59 6.94
N PHE A 348 -12.45 -15.37 6.53
CA PHE A 348 -12.26 -16.66 5.88
C PHE A 348 -12.31 -16.47 4.37
N ILE A 349 -11.30 -17.00 3.69
CA ILE A 349 -11.17 -16.97 2.23
C ILE A 349 -11.24 -18.41 1.76
N THR A 350 -12.23 -18.77 0.95
CA THR A 350 -12.37 -20.12 0.40
C THR A 350 -12.21 -20.07 -1.12
N ASP A 351 -11.30 -20.87 -1.68
CA ASP A 351 -11.20 -21.03 -3.14
C ASP A 351 -12.32 -21.96 -3.62
N SER A 352 -13.20 -21.44 -4.48
CA SER A 352 -14.38 -22.17 -4.96
C SER A 352 -14.02 -23.37 -5.84
N ALA A 353 -12.79 -23.47 -6.36
CA ALA A 353 -12.35 -24.57 -7.20
C ALA A 353 -11.95 -25.82 -6.42
N ASN A 354 -11.45 -25.67 -5.19
CA ASN A 354 -10.93 -26.78 -4.38
C ASN A 354 -11.50 -26.84 -2.96
N SER A 355 -12.32 -25.85 -2.57
CA SER A 355 -12.93 -25.71 -1.24
C SER A 355 -11.94 -25.53 -0.08
N ASN A 356 -10.67 -25.25 -0.37
CA ASN A 356 -9.67 -24.93 0.64
C ASN A 356 -9.95 -23.55 1.23
N THR A 357 -9.64 -23.40 2.52
CA THR A 357 -9.89 -22.14 3.25
C THR A 357 -8.63 -21.63 3.94
N ALA A 358 -8.35 -20.34 3.78
CA ALA A 358 -7.37 -19.59 4.57
C ALA A 358 -8.07 -18.58 5.49
N VAL A 359 -7.37 -18.16 6.54
CA VAL A 359 -7.89 -17.23 7.56
C VAL A 359 -6.97 -16.02 7.65
N VAL A 360 -7.56 -14.83 7.67
CA VAL A 360 -6.82 -13.55 7.69
C VAL A 360 -7.36 -12.65 8.79
N PRO A 361 -6.51 -12.17 9.72
CA PRO A 361 -6.94 -11.23 10.74
C PRO A 361 -7.07 -9.80 10.20
N SER A 362 -8.04 -9.07 10.73
CA SER A 362 -8.09 -7.60 10.63
C SER A 362 -7.04 -6.97 11.55
N LEU A 363 -6.25 -6.02 11.05
CA LEU A 363 -5.15 -5.41 11.81
C LEU A 363 -5.10 -3.89 11.66
N HIS A 364 -4.75 -3.20 12.75
CA HIS A 364 -4.77 -1.73 12.85
C HIS A 364 -3.60 -1.05 12.11
N HIS A 365 -2.36 -1.54 12.25
CA HIS A 365 -1.15 -0.84 11.79
C HIS A 365 -0.62 -1.29 10.42
N ARG A 366 -1.51 -1.59 9.47
CA ARG A 366 -1.11 -1.91 8.09
C ARG A 366 -0.68 -0.64 7.34
N LEU A 367 0.31 -0.76 6.44
CA LEU A 367 0.75 0.34 5.57
C LEU A 367 -0.37 0.77 4.62
N THR A 368 -0.88 -0.18 3.82
CA THR A 368 -2.07 0.02 3.00
C THR A 368 -3.30 -0.51 3.75
N HIS A 369 -4.41 0.23 3.70
CA HIS A 369 -5.68 -0.18 4.32
C HIS A 369 -5.53 -0.50 5.82
N PRO A 370 -5.17 0.50 6.66
CA PRO A 370 -5.21 0.34 8.11
C PRO A 370 -6.62 -0.10 8.54
N ASP A 371 -6.72 -0.85 9.64
CA ASP A 371 -7.98 -1.45 10.12
C ASP A 371 -8.65 -2.37 9.09
N GLY A 372 -7.86 -3.27 8.52
CA GLY A 372 -8.34 -4.11 7.44
C GLY A 372 -7.58 -5.41 7.23
N TYR A 373 -7.91 -6.04 6.11
CA TYR A 373 -7.39 -7.35 5.69
C TYR A 373 -6.40 -7.18 4.55
N THR A 374 -5.43 -8.09 4.47
CA THR A 374 -4.50 -8.20 3.35
C THR A 374 -4.27 -9.66 3.07
N MET A 375 -4.38 -10.04 1.81
CA MET A 375 -4.15 -11.39 1.34
C MET A 375 -3.47 -11.34 -0.03
N ASN A 376 -2.70 -12.37 -0.35
CA ASN A 376 -2.31 -12.66 -1.72
C ASN A 376 -3.31 -13.66 -2.30
N LEU A 377 -3.64 -13.56 -3.58
CA LEU A 377 -4.57 -14.46 -4.26
C LEU A 377 -4.01 -14.80 -5.64
N LEU A 378 -4.40 -15.96 -6.17
CA LEU A 378 -4.15 -16.29 -7.57
C LEU A 378 -5.23 -15.64 -8.44
N THR A 379 -4.83 -15.12 -9.59
CA THR A 379 -5.74 -14.67 -10.64
C THR A 379 -6.45 -15.83 -11.30
N ASP A 380 -7.49 -15.53 -12.07
CA ASP A 380 -8.33 -16.48 -12.80
C ASP A 380 -9.09 -17.45 -11.89
N ARG A 381 -9.41 -16.98 -10.68
CA ARG A 381 -10.06 -17.76 -9.62
C ARG A 381 -11.29 -17.06 -9.09
N THR A 382 -12.11 -17.86 -8.41
CA THR A 382 -13.27 -17.39 -7.66
C THR A 382 -13.04 -17.69 -6.19
N TYR A 383 -13.13 -16.65 -5.35
CA TYR A 383 -12.97 -16.78 -3.89
C TYR A 383 -14.23 -16.34 -3.18
N MET A 384 -14.71 -17.20 -2.28
CA MET A 384 -15.75 -16.85 -1.34
C MET A 384 -15.12 -16.24 -0.09
N LEU A 385 -15.58 -15.03 0.25
CA LEU A 385 -15.19 -14.32 1.45
C LEU A 385 -16.32 -14.38 2.48
N SER A 386 -15.99 -14.76 3.70
CA SER A 386 -16.92 -14.75 4.81
C SER A 386 -16.25 -14.22 6.08
N PHE A 387 -17.01 -13.48 6.88
CA PHE A 387 -16.49 -12.85 8.08
C PHE A 387 -16.91 -13.64 9.31
N GLU A 388 -15.97 -13.80 10.25
CA GLU A 388 -16.25 -14.44 11.52
C GLU A 388 -17.40 -13.74 12.25
N ASN A 389 -18.38 -14.51 12.73
CA ASN A 389 -19.55 -14.04 13.46
C ASN A 389 -20.45 -13.04 12.71
N ALA A 390 -20.26 -12.85 11.39
CA ALA A 390 -21.18 -12.09 10.56
C ALA A 390 -22.19 -13.07 9.94
N ASN A 391 -23.37 -13.20 10.55
CA ASN A 391 -24.48 -13.91 9.91
C ASN A 391 -24.90 -13.09 8.68
N ALA A 392 -24.74 -13.69 7.49
CA ALA A 392 -25.06 -13.15 6.16
C ALA A 392 -25.62 -11.70 6.15
N PRO A 393 -24.77 -10.68 5.97
CA PRO A 393 -25.16 -9.30 6.19
C PRO A 393 -26.25 -8.86 5.20
N VAL A 394 -27.26 -8.13 5.69
CA VAL A 394 -28.31 -7.53 4.84
C VAL A 394 -27.72 -6.46 3.92
N ASN A 395 -26.78 -5.67 4.44
CA ASN A 395 -26.00 -4.68 3.70
C ASN A 395 -24.52 -4.96 3.90
N LEU A 396 -23.73 -4.94 2.83
CA LEU A 396 -22.28 -5.15 2.89
C LEU A 396 -21.55 -4.03 2.15
N SER A 397 -20.59 -3.39 2.80
CA SER A 397 -19.76 -2.36 2.22
C SER A 397 -18.32 -2.47 2.70
N TYR A 398 -17.36 -2.20 1.84
CA TYR A 398 -15.96 -1.98 2.18
C TYR A 398 -15.23 -1.23 1.06
N THR A 399 -14.09 -0.64 1.38
CA THR A 399 -13.18 -0.01 0.42
C THR A 399 -11.91 -0.83 0.30
N GLY A 400 -11.41 -1.04 -0.91
CA GLY A 400 -10.24 -1.87 -1.12
C GLY A 400 -9.52 -1.61 -2.42
N VAL A 401 -8.43 -2.34 -2.65
CA VAL A 401 -7.69 -2.33 -3.89
C VAL A 401 -7.22 -3.75 -4.21
N VAL A 402 -7.45 -4.15 -5.46
CA VAL A 402 -6.80 -5.31 -6.08
C VAL A 402 -5.58 -4.80 -6.83
N TYR A 403 -4.39 -5.18 -6.38
CA TYR A 403 -3.11 -4.70 -6.89
C TYR A 403 -2.53 -5.63 -7.94
N ASP A 404 -1.71 -5.07 -8.82
CA ASP A 404 -0.84 -5.81 -9.74
C ASP A 404 -1.56 -6.70 -10.79
N LEU A 405 -2.76 -6.31 -11.22
CA LEU A 405 -3.46 -7.02 -12.29
C LEU A 405 -2.77 -6.75 -13.64
N VAL A 406 -2.22 -7.78 -14.26
CA VAL A 406 -1.71 -7.71 -15.64
C VAL A 406 -2.85 -7.92 -16.64
N PRO A 407 -2.67 -7.55 -17.91
CA PRO A 407 -3.68 -7.76 -18.95
C PRO A 407 -4.11 -9.22 -19.04
N GLY A 408 -5.42 -9.47 -19.00
CA GLY A 408 -5.96 -10.83 -18.97
C GLY A 408 -6.37 -11.30 -17.57
N ASP A 409 -5.74 -10.77 -16.52
CA ASP A 409 -6.05 -11.20 -15.16
C ASP A 409 -7.46 -10.78 -14.73
N TYR A 410 -8.11 -11.68 -14.00
CA TYR A 410 -9.32 -11.36 -13.26
C TYR A 410 -9.42 -12.09 -11.92
N LEU A 411 -10.33 -11.61 -11.08
CA LEU A 411 -10.70 -12.17 -9.81
C LEU A 411 -12.22 -12.10 -9.67
N ILE A 412 -12.87 -13.20 -9.30
CA ILE A 412 -14.28 -13.18 -8.89
C ILE A 412 -14.33 -13.32 -7.38
N VAL A 413 -15.03 -12.41 -6.72
CA VAL A 413 -15.21 -12.41 -5.28
C VAL A 413 -16.67 -12.69 -4.96
N GLN A 414 -16.92 -13.64 -4.07
CA GLN A 414 -18.25 -14.07 -3.66
C GLN A 414 -18.49 -13.76 -2.19
N HIS A 415 -19.73 -13.39 -1.87
CA HIS A 415 -20.24 -13.21 -0.50
C HIS A 415 -21.59 -13.91 -0.40
N ARG A 416 -21.90 -14.45 0.78
CA ARG A 416 -23.22 -15.01 1.06
C ARG A 416 -24.17 -13.91 1.50
N ILE A 417 -25.22 -13.67 0.72
CA ILE A 417 -26.21 -12.61 0.96
C ILE A 417 -27.60 -13.21 0.78
N GLU A 418 -28.41 -13.22 1.83
CA GLU A 418 -29.71 -13.91 1.85
C GLU A 418 -30.79 -13.25 0.97
N PHE A 419 -30.58 -12.00 0.59
CA PHE A 419 -31.53 -11.21 -0.18
C PHE A 419 -30.92 -10.76 -1.51
N ILE A 420 -31.77 -10.63 -2.53
CA ILE A 420 -31.40 -9.99 -3.80
C ILE A 420 -31.16 -8.49 -3.51
N PRO A 421 -29.94 -7.97 -3.77
CA PRO A 421 -29.64 -6.55 -3.57
C PRO A 421 -30.49 -5.64 -4.47
N ASP A 422 -30.89 -4.47 -3.97
CA ASP A 422 -31.61 -3.46 -4.76
C ASP A 422 -30.65 -2.45 -5.40
N GLN A 423 -29.53 -2.16 -4.73
CA GLN A 423 -28.47 -1.30 -5.24
C GLN A 423 -27.09 -1.93 -4.99
N VAL A 424 -26.25 -1.91 -6.02
CA VAL A 424 -24.88 -2.43 -5.96
C VAL A 424 -23.92 -1.41 -6.56
N TYR A 425 -22.85 -1.11 -5.84
CA TYR A 425 -21.72 -0.28 -6.26
C TYR A 425 -20.45 -1.08 -6.02
N ILE A 426 -19.50 -1.07 -6.96
CA ILE A 426 -18.27 -1.87 -6.85
C ILE A 426 -17.01 -1.06 -7.12
N ILE A 427 -16.95 -0.30 -8.22
CA ILE A 427 -15.76 0.50 -8.60
C ILE A 427 -15.99 1.99 -8.34
N SER A 428 -17.24 2.43 -8.46
CA SER A 428 -17.65 3.83 -8.29
C SER A 428 -18.72 3.92 -7.21
N SER A 429 -18.63 4.94 -6.35
CA SER A 429 -19.67 5.26 -5.35
C SER A 429 -20.87 6.00 -5.93
N THR A 430 -20.80 6.47 -7.19
CA THR A 430 -21.84 7.30 -7.81
C THR A 430 -22.59 6.61 -8.93
N SER A 431 -22.07 5.49 -9.45
CA SER A 431 -22.63 4.76 -10.58
C SER A 431 -22.93 3.32 -10.18
N MET A 432 -24.20 2.91 -10.30
CA MET A 432 -24.61 1.54 -10.01
C MET A 432 -23.89 0.55 -10.93
N ALA A 433 -23.43 -0.55 -10.36
CA ALA A 433 -22.81 -1.64 -11.07
C ALA A 433 -23.86 -2.42 -11.87
N HIS A 434 -23.45 -2.86 -13.06
CA HIS A 434 -24.31 -3.61 -13.97
C HIS A 434 -24.52 -5.05 -13.47
N GLN A 435 -25.78 -5.49 -13.44
CA GLN A 435 -26.16 -6.86 -13.08
C GLN A 435 -26.08 -7.77 -14.31
N SER A 436 -25.27 -8.81 -14.23
CA SER A 436 -25.20 -9.88 -15.22
C SER A 436 -26.41 -10.81 -15.12
N THR A 437 -26.91 -11.27 -16.27
CA THR A 437 -27.99 -12.27 -16.36
C THR A 437 -27.49 -13.71 -16.24
N SER A 438 -26.19 -13.92 -16.36
CA SER A 438 -25.52 -15.23 -16.27
C SER A 438 -24.35 -15.16 -15.28
N PRO A 439 -23.85 -16.32 -14.79
CA PRO A 439 -22.65 -16.36 -13.98
C PRO A 439 -21.48 -15.57 -14.61
N LEU A 440 -20.69 -14.92 -13.75
CA LEU A 440 -19.62 -14.03 -14.19
C LEU A 440 -18.49 -14.83 -14.84
N SER A 441 -17.91 -14.28 -15.91
CA SER A 441 -16.74 -14.85 -16.55
C SER A 441 -15.88 -13.74 -17.17
N TYR A 442 -14.60 -14.02 -17.38
CA TYR A 442 -13.70 -13.08 -18.04
C TYR A 442 -14.21 -12.64 -19.43
N ALA A 443 -14.72 -13.60 -20.21
CA ALA A 443 -15.09 -13.41 -21.61
C ALA A 443 -16.39 -12.60 -21.79
N THR A 444 -17.34 -12.72 -20.86
CA THR A 444 -18.69 -12.15 -21.03
C THR A 444 -18.98 -10.98 -20.10
N SER A 445 -18.27 -10.85 -18.98
CA SER A 445 -18.55 -9.83 -17.96
C SER A 445 -17.58 -8.67 -18.07
N ASN A 446 -18.06 -7.44 -17.87
CA ASN A 446 -17.23 -6.25 -17.76
C ASN A 446 -16.62 -6.11 -16.37
N ASN A 447 -15.58 -5.29 -16.24
CA ASN A 447 -14.97 -4.99 -14.94
C ASN A 447 -16.00 -4.33 -14.03
N GLY A 448 -16.21 -4.87 -12.83
CA GLY A 448 -17.21 -4.38 -11.88
C GLY A 448 -18.63 -4.91 -12.09
N ASP A 449 -18.87 -5.83 -13.03
CA ASP A 449 -20.16 -6.53 -13.13
C ASP A 449 -20.40 -7.42 -11.90
N TRP A 450 -21.67 -7.63 -11.57
CA TRP A 450 -22.09 -8.53 -10.49
C TRP A 450 -23.17 -9.52 -10.92
N TYR A 451 -23.29 -10.62 -10.18
CA TYR A 451 -24.29 -11.67 -10.40
C TYR A 451 -24.81 -12.17 -9.05
N TYR A 452 -26.09 -12.52 -9.00
CA TYR A 452 -26.71 -13.12 -7.82
C TYR A 452 -27.37 -14.44 -8.18
N ASP A 453 -26.99 -15.49 -7.46
CA ASP A 453 -27.57 -16.83 -7.61
C ASP A 453 -28.64 -17.07 -6.54
N ASN A 454 -29.90 -17.09 -6.97
CA ASN A 454 -31.06 -17.34 -6.11
C ASN A 454 -31.05 -18.73 -5.46
N SER A 455 -30.37 -19.71 -6.06
CA SER A 455 -30.36 -21.09 -5.54
C SER A 455 -29.38 -21.28 -4.38
N THR A 456 -28.29 -20.51 -4.37
CA THR A 456 -27.20 -20.63 -3.39
C THR A 456 -27.09 -19.41 -2.46
N SER A 457 -27.84 -18.34 -2.73
CA SER A 457 -27.73 -17.05 -2.04
C SER A 457 -26.33 -16.45 -2.11
N LEU A 458 -25.67 -16.64 -3.25
CA LEU A 458 -24.33 -16.13 -3.51
C LEU A 458 -24.39 -14.86 -4.37
N PHE A 459 -23.90 -13.77 -3.81
CA PHE A 459 -23.57 -12.55 -4.53
C PHE A 459 -22.12 -12.66 -5.01
N SER A 460 -21.88 -12.40 -6.29
CA SER A 460 -20.54 -12.42 -6.88
C SER A 460 -20.28 -11.12 -7.64
N TYR A 461 -19.04 -10.63 -7.61
CA TYR A 461 -18.59 -9.55 -8.49
C TYR A 461 -17.23 -9.86 -9.09
N ILE A 462 -16.95 -9.27 -10.26
CA ILE A 462 -15.69 -9.48 -10.98
C ILE A 462 -14.83 -8.21 -10.99
N VAL A 463 -13.54 -8.40 -10.72
CA VAL A 463 -12.50 -7.38 -10.89
C VAL A 463 -11.55 -7.89 -11.96
N LYS A 464 -11.28 -7.11 -13.00
CA LYS A 464 -10.38 -7.51 -14.08
C LYS A 464 -9.58 -6.35 -14.63
N ASN A 465 -8.47 -6.68 -15.30
CA ASN A 465 -7.78 -5.75 -16.17
C ASN A 465 -8.25 -5.93 -17.62
N PRO A 466 -9.11 -5.01 -18.15
CA PRO A 466 -9.60 -5.11 -19.52
C PRO A 466 -8.62 -4.54 -20.56
N SER A 467 -7.46 -3.99 -20.14
CA SER A 467 -6.46 -3.45 -21.05
C SER A 467 -5.95 -4.53 -22.01
N SER A 468 -5.81 -4.18 -23.29
CA SER A 468 -5.12 -5.01 -24.28
C SER A 468 -3.62 -4.73 -24.37
N ASN A 469 -3.13 -3.65 -23.74
CA ASN A 469 -1.70 -3.30 -23.65
C ASN A 469 -1.08 -3.91 -22.40
N THR A 470 0.24 -4.10 -22.35
CA THR A 470 1.05 -4.68 -21.25
C THR A 470 1.06 -3.89 -19.91
N VAL A 471 0.05 -3.06 -19.65
CA VAL A 471 -0.01 -2.18 -18.49
C VAL A 471 -0.58 -2.93 -17.29
N THR A 472 0.21 -3.04 -16.23
CA THR A 472 -0.23 -3.50 -14.91
C THR A 472 -1.04 -2.41 -14.20
N ILE A 473 -2.23 -2.74 -13.72
CA ILE A 473 -3.14 -1.80 -13.05
C ILE A 473 -3.42 -2.20 -11.60
N ASP A 474 -3.83 -1.21 -10.82
CA ASP A 474 -4.50 -1.45 -9.54
C ASP A 474 -5.96 -1.04 -9.73
N VAL A 475 -6.89 -1.85 -9.25
CA VAL A 475 -8.32 -1.55 -9.32
C VAL A 475 -8.82 -1.21 -7.92
N THR A 476 -9.18 0.05 -7.72
CA THR A 476 -9.84 0.51 -6.49
C THR A 476 -11.29 0.03 -6.46
N LEU A 477 -11.70 -0.44 -5.31
CA LEU A 477 -13.03 -0.94 -5.00
C LEU A 477 -13.70 -0.06 -3.95
N VAL A 478 -14.98 0.21 -4.19
CA VAL A 478 -15.92 0.85 -3.28
C VAL A 478 -17.18 0.00 -3.27
N LEU A 479 -17.09 -1.18 -2.64
CA LEU A 479 -18.20 -2.11 -2.58
C LEU A 479 -19.29 -1.53 -1.68
N ASN A 480 -20.51 -1.45 -2.19
CA ASN A 480 -21.73 -1.23 -1.41
C ASN A 480 -22.85 -2.09 -2.00
N VAL A 481 -23.31 -3.07 -1.23
CA VAL A 481 -24.44 -3.95 -1.53
C VAL A 481 -25.55 -3.59 -0.57
N ILE A 482 -26.66 -3.07 -1.10
CA ILE A 482 -27.72 -2.45 -0.30
C ILE A 482 -29.05 -3.14 -0.61
N LYS A 483 -29.73 -3.56 0.45
CA LYS A 483 -31.15 -3.87 0.45
C LYS A 483 -31.94 -2.67 0.97
N CYS A 484 -32.83 -2.15 0.14
CA CYS A 484 -33.63 -0.98 0.48
C CYS A 484 -34.82 -1.36 1.37
N GLN A 485 -35.07 -0.53 2.39
CA GLN A 485 -36.22 -0.72 3.29
C GLN A 485 -37.56 -0.51 2.57
N TYR A 486 -37.58 0.33 1.53
CA TYR A 486 -38.79 0.69 0.77
C TYR A 486 -38.62 0.35 -0.72
N PRO A 487 -39.72 0.05 -1.44
CA PRO A 487 -39.70 -0.13 -2.88
C PRO A 487 -39.04 1.05 -3.60
N ASN A 488 -38.20 0.77 -4.60
CA ASN A 488 -37.43 1.75 -5.36
C ASN A 488 -36.48 2.63 -4.52
N CYS A 489 -36.16 2.22 -3.29
CA CYS A 489 -35.29 2.96 -2.38
C CYS A 489 -35.79 4.39 -2.08
N GLN A 490 -37.10 4.60 -2.17
CA GLN A 490 -37.75 5.89 -1.92
C GLN A 490 -38.63 5.75 -0.67
N PRO A 491 -38.43 6.57 0.38
CA PRO A 491 -39.32 6.56 1.51
C PRO A 491 -40.74 6.93 1.05
N PRO A 492 -41.79 6.33 1.65
CA PRO A 492 -43.16 6.70 1.32
C PRO A 492 -43.37 8.19 1.62
N VAL A 493 -43.98 8.90 0.67
CA VAL A 493 -44.30 10.33 0.84
C VAL A 493 -45.20 10.47 2.07
N GLN A 494 -44.72 11.17 3.11
CA GLN A 494 -45.53 11.39 4.30
C GLN A 494 -46.74 12.29 3.94
N PRO A 495 -47.98 11.90 4.31
CA PRO A 495 -49.18 12.69 4.00
C PRO A 495 -49.14 14.14 4.53
N GLY A 496 -48.33 14.40 5.57
CA GLY A 496 -48.22 15.72 6.21
C GLY A 496 -47.33 16.74 5.47
N LEU A 497 -46.62 16.35 4.41
CA LEU A 497 -45.75 17.24 3.61
C LEU A 497 -46.35 17.61 2.25
N GLN A 498 -47.56 17.17 1.96
CA GLN A 498 -48.30 17.62 0.80
C GLN A 498 -48.83 19.03 1.11
N LEU A 499 -48.23 20.06 0.50
CA LEU A 499 -48.82 21.40 0.50
C LEU A 499 -50.28 21.25 0.05
N PRO A 500 -51.27 21.83 0.76
CA PRO A 500 -52.67 21.72 0.36
C PRO A 500 -52.78 22.18 -1.09
N ALA A 501 -53.47 21.38 -1.92
CA ALA A 501 -53.62 21.65 -3.33
C ALA A 501 -54.01 23.12 -3.55
N THR A 502 -53.16 23.87 -4.28
CA THR A 502 -53.39 25.30 -4.57
C THR A 502 -54.56 25.53 -5.52
N ALA A 503 -55.08 24.47 -6.14
CA ALA A 503 -56.24 24.50 -7.02
C ALA A 503 -57.50 24.04 -6.27
N ARG A 504 -58.51 24.92 -6.26
CA ARG A 504 -59.84 24.66 -5.70
C ARG A 504 -60.56 23.59 -6.56
N PRO A 505 -61.21 22.58 -5.96
CA PRO A 505 -61.94 21.54 -6.70
C PRO A 505 -63.05 22.12 -7.58
N ASN A 506 -63.34 21.47 -8.72
CA ASN A 506 -64.42 21.89 -9.65
C ASN A 506 -65.83 21.87 -9.01
N ASN A 507 -66.00 21.15 -7.90
CA ASN A 507 -67.26 21.04 -7.15
C ASN A 507 -67.29 21.93 -5.89
N ALA A 508 -66.41 22.94 -5.79
CA ALA A 508 -66.41 23.82 -4.64
C ALA A 508 -67.74 24.58 -4.54
N LEU A 509 -68.39 24.45 -3.38
CA LEU A 509 -69.60 25.19 -3.04
C LEU A 509 -69.24 26.65 -2.76
N TYR A 510 -69.96 27.56 -3.39
CA TYR A 510 -69.75 29.00 -3.21
C TYR A 510 -70.73 29.52 -2.18
N TRP A 511 -70.22 30.00 -1.04
CA TRP A 511 -70.99 30.79 -0.06
C TRP A 511 -71.81 31.90 -0.73
N SER A 512 -71.35 32.43 -1.86
CA SER A 512 -71.99 33.54 -2.57
C SER A 512 -73.15 33.13 -3.47
N ASN A 513 -73.56 31.86 -3.46
CA ASN A 513 -74.69 31.40 -4.24
C ASN A 513 -75.99 31.70 -3.48
N ASP A 514 -76.80 32.59 -4.03
CA ASP A 514 -78.03 33.09 -3.40
C ASP A 514 -79.03 31.97 -3.08
N SER A 515 -79.01 30.86 -3.83
CA SER A 515 -79.88 29.70 -3.59
C SER A 515 -79.63 29.04 -2.25
N ASP A 516 -78.43 29.17 -1.69
CA ASP A 516 -78.01 28.45 -0.49
C ASP A 516 -78.46 29.17 0.80
N TRP A 517 -79.03 30.38 0.68
CA TRP A 517 -79.47 31.21 1.81
C TRP A 517 -80.97 31.51 1.81
N TYR A 518 -81.77 30.83 0.99
CA TYR A 518 -83.21 31.08 0.86
C TYR A 518 -83.99 30.88 2.18
N PHE A 519 -83.42 30.12 3.12
CA PHE A 519 -83.98 29.80 4.42
C PHE A 519 -83.45 30.71 5.55
N ALA A 520 -82.54 31.64 5.26
CA ALA A 520 -82.02 32.57 6.27
C ALA A 520 -83.15 33.47 6.79
N THR A 521 -83.12 33.79 8.08
CA THR A 521 -84.11 34.66 8.73
C THR A 521 -83.57 36.07 8.94
N GLN A 522 -84.46 37.05 9.08
CA GLN A 522 -84.10 38.46 9.24
C GLN A 522 -83.16 38.65 10.46
N GLY A 523 -81.95 39.13 10.21
CA GLY A 523 -80.90 39.33 11.22
C GLY A 523 -79.65 38.44 11.06
N TYR A 524 -79.69 37.43 10.19
CA TYR A 524 -78.54 36.57 9.86
C TYR A 524 -77.95 36.89 8.47
N GLY A 525 -76.64 36.69 8.31
CA GLY A 525 -75.94 36.91 7.04
C GLY A 525 -76.53 36.10 5.88
N GLY A 526 -76.71 36.72 4.71
CA GLY A 526 -77.36 36.11 3.54
C GLY A 526 -78.88 36.34 3.44
N TYR A 527 -79.54 36.89 4.47
CA TYR A 527 -80.96 37.28 4.38
C TYR A 527 -81.18 38.43 3.40
N GLY A 528 -82.17 38.31 2.51
CA GLY A 528 -82.55 39.40 1.60
C GLY A 528 -81.58 39.69 0.45
N LYS A 529 -80.73 38.73 0.06
CA LYS A 529 -79.69 38.85 -0.99
C LYS A 529 -78.59 39.88 -0.70
N SER A 530 -78.46 40.36 0.53
CA SER A 530 -77.33 41.21 0.90
C SER A 530 -76.09 40.36 1.13
N LYS A 531 -75.10 40.50 0.25
CA LYS A 531 -73.77 39.91 0.41
C LYS A 531 -73.11 40.51 1.64
N CYS A 532 -72.70 39.69 2.60
CA CYS A 532 -71.83 40.14 3.69
C CYS A 532 -70.44 40.44 3.11
N GLU A 533 -70.04 41.71 3.07
CA GLU A 533 -68.63 42.10 2.97
C GLU A 533 -67.97 41.89 4.33
N PHE A 534 -67.07 40.92 4.42
CA PHE A 534 -66.17 40.79 5.57
C PHE A 534 -64.90 41.59 5.27
N SER A 535 -64.84 42.83 5.79
CA SER A 535 -63.58 43.50 6.08
C SER A 535 -63.03 42.97 7.42
N GLU A 536 -61.75 42.60 7.41
CA GLU A 536 -60.90 42.28 8.57
C GLU A 536 -61.18 40.98 9.35
N MET A 537 -60.34 39.97 9.11
CA MET A 537 -59.72 39.21 10.20
C MET A 537 -58.30 38.77 9.81
N ARG A 538 -57.32 39.39 10.47
CA ARG A 538 -55.91 38.98 10.52
C ARG A 538 -55.75 37.82 11.50
N GLN A 539 -54.74 36.99 11.21
CA GLN A 539 -53.97 36.11 12.11
C GLN A 539 -54.76 35.04 12.88
N ILE A 540 -54.49 33.76 12.56
CA ILE A 540 -53.62 32.86 13.33
C ILE A 540 -52.83 32.02 12.33
#